data_AF-B4NU41-F1
#
_entry.id   AF-B4NU41-F1
#
_cell.length_a   1.000
_cell.length_b   1.000
_cell.length_c   1.000
_cell.angle_alpha   90.00
_cell.angle_beta   90.00
_cell.angle_gamma   90.00
#
_symmetry.space_group_name_H-M   'P 1'
#
loop_
_entity.id
_entity.type
_entity.pdbx_description
1 polymer ?
#
loop_
_entity_poly.entity_id
_entity_poly.type
_entity_poly.pdbx_seq_one_letter_code
_entity_poly.pdbx_strand_id
1 'polypeptide(L)'
;MAAASVAVDGVPGNTVKIVRRVARVVERLIVVDISPISVPRSTGEMTEIFDAMVSLDLSPSMSMSEGRKIAREKLLKATEDETVDFIMLNLRKDPDSGAFSWACNALVLRDFLTRFDKYQSNLEELPPYTGPTTFICGSRSPYMRREQWPQIQKMFPNSEIHWLEAGHLVHFEKPQEFLTIVSEFLNRTD
;
A
#
# COMPACT_ATOMS: atom_id res chain seq x y z
N MET A 1 20.66 6.42 18.58
CA MET A 1 20.36 5.34 17.62
C MET A 1 19.14 5.78 16.85
N ALA A 2 19.17 5.79 15.51
CA ALA A 2 18.01 6.21 14.72
C ALA A 2 16.98 5.08 14.74
N ALA A 3 15.91 5.25 15.51
CA ALA A 3 14.77 4.33 15.55
C ALA A 3 13.91 4.55 14.30
N ALA A 4 14.15 3.78 13.24
CA ALA A 4 13.28 3.80 12.08
C ALA A 4 12.23 2.69 12.22
N SER A 5 10.97 3.10 12.43
CA SER A 5 9.80 2.23 12.25
C SER A 5 9.31 2.40 10.83
N VAL A 6 9.27 1.31 10.06
CA VAL A 6 8.77 1.33 8.68
C VAL A 6 7.37 0.72 8.68
N ALA A 7 6.37 1.50 8.27
CA ALA A 7 5.04 1.01 7.91
C ALA A 7 5.01 0.76 6.41
N VAL A 8 4.68 -0.47 6.00
CA VAL A 8 4.54 -0.84 4.60
C VAL A 8 3.06 -0.97 4.27
N ASP A 9 2.56 -0.13 3.37
CA ASP A 9 1.21 -0.21 2.80
C ASP A 9 1.31 -0.13 1.26
N GLY A 10 0.45 -0.85 0.55
CA GLY A 10 0.18 -0.70 -0.88
C GLY A 10 1.23 -1.14 -1.91
N VAL A 11 2.48 -1.45 -1.55
CA VAL A 11 3.47 -1.97 -2.51
C VAL A 11 4.34 -3.10 -1.90
N PRO A 12 4.08 -4.38 -2.22
CA PRO A 12 4.69 -5.56 -1.57
C PRO A 12 6.19 -5.69 -1.81
N GLY A 13 6.63 -5.17 -2.96
CA GLY A 13 7.87 -5.58 -3.58
C GLY A 13 9.10 -4.91 -2.98
N ASN A 14 9.20 -3.63 -3.27
CA ASN A 14 10.42 -2.90 -2.97
C ASN A 14 10.63 -2.75 -1.46
N THR A 15 9.56 -2.68 -0.67
CA THR A 15 9.68 -2.35 0.75
C THR A 15 10.23 -3.49 1.59
N VAL A 16 9.85 -4.76 1.34
CA VAL A 16 10.45 -5.92 2.03
C VAL A 16 11.90 -6.14 1.60
N LYS A 17 12.22 -5.95 0.31
CA LYS A 17 13.62 -5.97 -0.16
C LYS A 17 14.44 -4.83 0.46
N ILE A 18 13.88 -3.63 0.57
CA ILE A 18 14.54 -2.48 1.20
C ILE A 18 14.79 -2.79 2.68
N VAL A 19 13.77 -3.22 3.42
CA VAL A 19 13.90 -3.55 4.85
C VAL A 19 14.96 -4.64 5.08
N ARG A 20 15.00 -5.68 4.25
CA ARG A 20 16.05 -6.73 4.36
C ARG A 20 17.44 -6.26 3.94
N ARG A 21 17.55 -5.25 3.06
CA ARG A 21 18.82 -4.60 2.68
C ARG A 21 19.31 -3.60 3.73
N VAL A 22 18.40 -2.93 4.43
CA VAL A 22 18.71 -1.94 5.46
C VAL A 22 18.43 -2.45 6.88
N ALA A 23 18.39 -3.77 7.08
CA ALA A 23 17.98 -4.40 8.34
C ALA A 23 18.75 -3.89 9.56
N ARG A 24 19.98 -3.40 9.39
CA ARG A 24 20.82 -2.84 10.46
C ARG A 24 20.33 -1.50 11.04
N VAL A 25 19.42 -0.80 10.36
CA VAL A 25 18.91 0.51 10.80
C VAL A 25 17.41 0.51 11.08
N VAL A 26 16.74 -0.63 10.98
CA VAL A 26 15.32 -0.78 11.31
C VAL A 26 15.23 -1.44 12.68
N GLU A 27 14.62 -0.73 13.63
CA GLU A 27 14.47 -1.23 15.00
C GLU A 27 13.25 -2.14 15.12
N ARG A 28 12.12 -1.72 14.54
CA ARG A 28 10.82 -2.39 14.60
C ARG A 28 10.12 -2.26 13.25
N LEU A 29 9.51 -3.35 12.77
CA LEU A 29 8.85 -3.39 11.46
C LEU A 29 7.34 -3.58 11.61
N ILE A 30 6.54 -2.73 10.94
CA ILE A 30 5.09 -2.85 10.88
C ILE A 30 4.69 -3.09 9.42
N VAL A 31 4.08 -4.23 9.14
CA VAL A 31 3.61 -4.59 7.79
C VAL A 31 2.09 -4.56 7.77
N VAL A 32 1.50 -3.73 6.92
CA VAL A 32 0.04 -3.53 6.88
C VAL A 32 -0.51 -4.17 5.62
N ASP A 33 -1.35 -5.18 5.84
CA ASP A 33 -2.18 -5.86 4.85
C ASP A 33 -1.49 -6.20 3.51
N ILE A 34 -0.27 -6.74 3.59
CA ILE A 34 0.49 -7.11 2.41
C ILE A 34 1.34 -8.36 2.65
N SER A 35 1.20 -9.35 1.75
CA SER A 35 1.99 -10.56 1.79
C SER A 35 3.36 -10.35 1.13
N PRO A 36 4.47 -10.78 1.77
CA PRO A 36 5.79 -10.74 1.15
C PRO A 36 5.97 -11.84 0.08
N ILE A 37 5.04 -12.78 -0.05
CA ILE A 37 5.16 -13.97 -0.93
C ILE A 37 4.44 -13.75 -2.27
N SER A 38 3.22 -13.23 -2.23
CA SER A 38 2.41 -13.06 -3.44
C SER A 38 1.41 -11.93 -3.27
N VAL A 39 1.08 -11.26 -4.37
CA VAL A 39 -0.10 -10.41 -4.45
C VAL A 39 -1.28 -11.15 -5.06
N PRO A 40 -2.52 -10.87 -4.63
CA PRO A 40 -3.70 -11.60 -5.07
C PRO A 40 -4.19 -11.12 -6.42
N ARG A 41 -3.99 -9.82 -6.68
CA ARG A 41 -4.37 -9.16 -7.92
C ARG A 41 -3.14 -9.08 -8.82
N SER A 42 -3.32 -9.36 -10.11
CA SER A 42 -2.33 -8.94 -11.09
C SER A 42 -2.16 -7.42 -10.99
N THR A 43 -1.05 -6.90 -11.49
CA THR A 43 -0.89 -5.46 -11.70
C THR A 43 -1.93 -4.87 -12.66
N GLY A 44 -2.85 -5.68 -13.22
CA GLY A 44 -3.89 -5.30 -14.17
C GLY A 44 -4.87 -4.26 -13.63
N GLU A 45 -5.50 -4.48 -12.47
CA GLU A 45 -6.43 -3.48 -11.91
C GLU A 45 -5.71 -2.15 -11.61
N MET A 46 -4.50 -2.21 -11.02
CA MET A 46 -3.69 -1.00 -10.82
C MET A 46 -3.33 -0.32 -12.15
N THR A 47 -3.12 -1.10 -13.22
CA THR A 47 -2.88 -0.56 -14.57
C THR A 47 -4.13 0.16 -15.08
N GLU A 48 -5.32 -0.43 -14.92
CA GLU A 48 -6.59 0.20 -15.30
C GLU A 48 -6.86 1.50 -14.51
N ILE A 49 -6.55 1.51 -13.21
CA ILE A 49 -6.63 2.71 -12.37
C ILE A 49 -5.70 3.80 -12.90
N PHE A 50 -4.41 3.49 -13.12
CA PHE A 50 -3.49 4.50 -13.61
C PHE A 50 -3.77 4.93 -15.06
N ASP A 51 -4.25 4.03 -15.93
CA ASP A 51 -4.70 4.38 -17.27
C ASP A 51 -5.89 5.36 -17.20
N ALA A 52 -6.83 5.15 -16.28
CA ALA A 52 -7.94 6.07 -16.02
C ALA A 52 -7.45 7.42 -15.50
N MET A 53 -6.46 7.45 -14.60
CA MET A 53 -5.85 8.68 -14.08
C MET A 53 -5.09 9.44 -15.15
N VAL A 54 -4.25 8.77 -15.94
CA VAL A 54 -3.38 9.37 -16.97
C VAL A 54 -4.21 9.93 -18.13
N SER A 55 -5.29 9.24 -18.50
CA SER A 55 -6.18 9.68 -19.58
C SER A 55 -7.24 10.69 -19.13
N LEU A 56 -7.22 11.14 -17.87
CA LEU A 56 -8.14 12.15 -17.38
C LEU A 56 -7.82 13.50 -18.04
N ASP A 57 -8.75 14.00 -18.83
CA ASP A 57 -8.66 15.31 -19.48
C ASP A 57 -9.79 16.20 -18.94
N LEU A 58 -9.42 17.27 -18.24
CA LEU A 58 -10.34 18.19 -17.60
C LEU A 58 -10.00 19.62 -18.03
N SER A 59 -11.02 20.36 -18.46
CA SER A 59 -10.85 21.76 -18.82
C SER A 59 -10.48 22.59 -17.58
N PRO A 60 -9.49 23.50 -17.66
CA PRO A 60 -9.17 24.42 -16.56
C PRO A 60 -10.34 25.31 -16.11
N SER A 61 -11.30 25.54 -17.01
CA SER A 61 -12.51 26.33 -16.74
C SER A 61 -13.52 25.61 -15.85
N MET A 62 -13.44 24.29 -15.69
CA MET A 62 -14.37 23.51 -14.86
C MET A 62 -14.14 23.80 -13.38
N SER A 63 -15.21 23.86 -12.58
CA SER A 63 -15.08 23.89 -11.13
C SER A 63 -14.45 22.61 -10.58
N MET A 64 -13.89 22.67 -9.36
CA MET A 64 -13.38 21.47 -8.69
C MET A 64 -14.47 20.40 -8.54
N SER A 65 -15.71 20.81 -8.28
CA SER A 65 -16.84 19.89 -8.13
C SER A 65 -17.13 19.12 -9.43
N GLU A 66 -17.16 19.81 -10.57
CA GLU A 66 -17.39 19.19 -11.88
C GLU A 66 -16.24 18.25 -12.25
N GLY A 67 -14.99 18.70 -12.05
CA GLY A 67 -13.81 17.87 -12.30
C GLY A 67 -13.80 16.60 -11.44
N ARG A 68 -14.17 16.71 -10.16
CA ARG A 68 -14.29 15.54 -9.27
C ARG A 68 -15.35 14.55 -9.72
N LYS A 69 -16.49 15.03 -10.22
CA LYS A 69 -17.56 14.16 -10.74
C LYS A 69 -17.08 13.33 -11.93
N ILE A 70 -16.46 13.99 -12.92
CA ILE A 70 -15.94 13.33 -14.14
C ILE A 70 -14.83 12.34 -13.78
N ALA A 71 -13.89 12.74 -12.92
CA ALA A 71 -12.81 11.87 -12.47
C ALA A 71 -13.35 10.62 -11.75
N ARG A 72 -14.35 10.78 -10.86
CA ARG A 72 -15.00 9.67 -10.17
C ARG A 72 -15.66 8.71 -11.14
N GLU A 73 -16.48 9.21 -12.07
CA GLU A 73 -17.16 8.39 -13.08
C GLU A 73 -16.17 7.58 -13.94
N LYS A 74 -14.97 8.13 -14.19
CA LYS A 74 -13.91 7.45 -14.91
C LYS A 74 -13.25 6.36 -14.07
N LEU A 75 -12.92 6.65 -12.81
CA LEU A 75 -12.26 5.71 -11.90
C LEU A 75 -13.16 4.53 -11.50
N LEU A 76 -14.47 4.74 -11.36
CA LEU A 76 -15.45 3.69 -11.06
C LEU A 76 -15.55 2.61 -12.15
N LYS A 77 -15.00 2.85 -13.34
CA LYS A 77 -14.89 1.83 -14.39
C LYS A 77 -13.72 0.88 -14.17
N ALA A 78 -12.75 1.27 -13.34
CA ALA A 78 -11.52 0.53 -13.07
C ALA A 78 -11.48 -0.11 -11.68
N THR A 79 -12.22 0.41 -10.71
CA THR A 79 -12.18 -0.09 -9.32
C THR A 79 -13.43 0.29 -8.51
N GLU A 80 -13.50 -0.19 -7.28
CA GLU A 80 -14.62 -0.05 -6.33
C GLU A 80 -14.67 1.33 -5.67
N ASP A 81 -15.83 1.70 -5.14
CA ASP A 81 -16.17 3.05 -4.67
C ASP A 81 -15.21 3.55 -3.57
N GLU A 82 -14.89 2.70 -2.58
CA GLU A 82 -13.98 3.05 -1.49
C GLU A 82 -12.55 3.36 -1.99
N THR A 83 -12.10 2.65 -3.02
CA THR A 83 -10.78 2.89 -3.63
C THR A 83 -10.79 4.18 -4.42
N VAL A 84 -11.89 4.47 -5.13
CA VAL A 84 -12.06 5.75 -5.83
C VAL A 84 -12.00 6.93 -4.86
N ASP A 85 -12.68 6.85 -3.71
CA ASP A 85 -12.65 7.90 -2.70
C ASP A 85 -11.22 8.22 -2.22
N PHE A 86 -10.41 7.19 -1.99
CA PHE A 86 -9.01 7.34 -1.64
C PHE A 86 -8.18 7.98 -2.77
N ILE A 87 -8.32 7.50 -4.00
CA ILE A 87 -7.61 8.07 -5.16
C ILE A 87 -7.96 9.55 -5.35
N MET A 88 -9.24 9.90 -5.17
CA MET A 88 -9.74 11.26 -5.32
C MET A 88 -9.13 12.25 -4.32
N LEU A 89 -8.52 11.80 -3.23
CA LEU A 89 -7.72 12.65 -2.33
C LEU A 89 -6.44 13.19 -3.00
N ASN A 90 -6.06 12.66 -4.17
CA ASN A 90 -4.90 13.11 -4.94
C ASN A 90 -5.26 14.15 -6.02
N LEU A 91 -6.53 14.37 -6.36
CA LEU A 91 -6.88 15.34 -7.39
C LEU A 91 -6.64 16.77 -6.87
N ARG A 92 -5.92 17.58 -7.64
CA ARG A 92 -5.59 18.98 -7.34
C ARG A 92 -6.09 19.86 -8.48
N LYS A 93 -6.35 21.11 -8.12
CA LYS A 93 -6.62 22.18 -9.07
C LYS A 93 -5.72 23.35 -8.74
N ASP A 94 -4.94 23.80 -9.71
CA ASP A 94 -4.07 24.95 -9.57
C ASP A 94 -4.91 26.25 -9.48
N PRO A 95 -4.68 27.12 -8.48
CA PRO A 95 -5.51 28.30 -8.27
C PRO A 95 -5.31 29.39 -9.35
N ASP A 96 -4.14 29.44 -9.98
CA ASP A 96 -3.79 30.51 -10.94
C ASP A 96 -4.20 30.12 -12.37
N SER A 97 -3.81 28.93 -12.82
CA SER A 97 -4.08 28.43 -14.17
C SER A 97 -5.41 27.69 -14.27
N GLY A 98 -5.97 27.23 -13.14
CA GLY A 98 -7.14 26.35 -13.12
C GLY A 98 -6.84 24.91 -13.55
N ALA A 99 -5.60 24.56 -13.87
CA ALA A 99 -5.24 23.25 -14.38
C ALA A 99 -5.47 22.15 -13.33
N PHE A 100 -5.99 21.00 -13.78
CA PHE A 100 -6.13 19.81 -12.94
C PHE A 100 -4.86 18.97 -12.99
N SER A 101 -4.51 18.38 -11.85
CA SER A 101 -3.37 17.46 -11.75
C SER A 101 -3.58 16.42 -10.66
N TRP A 102 -2.87 15.31 -10.75
CA TRP A 102 -2.75 14.36 -9.66
C TRP A 102 -1.54 14.72 -8.80
N ALA A 103 -1.71 14.69 -7.48
CA ALA A 103 -0.60 14.90 -6.54
C ALA A 103 0.49 13.83 -6.69
N CYS A 104 0.11 12.62 -7.08
CA CYS A 104 1.04 11.56 -7.44
C CYS A 104 1.41 11.59 -8.93
N ASN A 105 2.61 11.12 -9.27
CA ASN A 105 3.03 10.97 -10.65
C ASN A 105 2.45 9.68 -11.25
N ALA A 106 1.16 9.73 -11.62
CA ALA A 106 0.41 8.56 -12.11
C ALA A 106 1.07 7.89 -13.33
N LEU A 107 1.66 8.68 -14.25
CA LEU A 107 2.34 8.15 -15.43
C LEU A 107 3.58 7.31 -15.04
N VAL A 108 4.41 7.84 -14.14
CA VAL A 108 5.57 7.08 -13.66
C VAL A 108 5.12 5.83 -12.89
N LEU A 109 4.12 5.95 -12.03
CA LEU A 109 3.61 4.80 -11.26
C LEU A 109 3.08 3.69 -12.19
N ARG A 110 2.33 4.07 -13.23
CA ARG A 110 1.86 3.17 -14.29
C ARG A 110 3.01 2.41 -14.95
N ASP A 111 4.03 3.13 -15.44
CA ASP A 111 5.13 2.52 -16.18
C ASP A 111 5.99 1.61 -15.29
N PHE A 112 6.11 1.97 -14.01
CA PHE A 112 6.80 1.15 -13.01
C PHE A 112 6.04 -0.14 -12.67
N LEU A 113 4.73 -0.24 -12.93
CA LEU A 113 3.97 -1.45 -12.61
C LEU A 113 4.54 -2.70 -13.29
N THR A 114 5.00 -2.56 -14.53
CA THR A 114 5.65 -3.63 -15.32
C THR A 114 6.91 -4.21 -14.66
N ARG A 115 7.50 -3.49 -13.70
CA ARG A 115 8.68 -3.93 -12.96
C ARG A 115 8.33 -4.80 -11.75
N PHE A 116 7.07 -4.82 -11.31
CA PHE A 116 6.63 -5.67 -10.18
C PHE A 116 6.53 -7.15 -10.55
N ASP A 117 6.27 -7.49 -11.81
CA ASP A 117 6.15 -8.89 -12.26
C ASP A 117 7.46 -9.68 -12.05
N LYS A 118 8.60 -9.00 -11.91
CA LYS A 118 9.92 -9.59 -11.63
C LYS A 118 10.28 -9.60 -10.14
N TYR A 119 9.33 -9.37 -9.23
CA TYR A 119 9.63 -9.21 -7.81
C TYR A 119 9.98 -10.51 -7.08
N GLN A 120 9.27 -11.59 -7.37
CA GLN A 120 9.38 -12.86 -6.63
C GLN A 120 10.78 -13.51 -6.74
N SER A 121 11.55 -13.21 -7.79
CA SER A 121 12.74 -13.99 -8.19
C SER A 121 13.96 -13.93 -7.26
N ASN A 122 13.94 -13.24 -6.10
CA ASN A 122 15.15 -13.11 -5.25
C ASN A 122 14.87 -12.94 -3.74
N LEU A 123 13.63 -13.14 -3.28
CA LEU A 123 13.32 -12.98 -1.85
C LEU A 123 13.84 -14.14 -1.01
N GLU A 124 13.79 -15.36 -1.55
CA GLU A 124 14.32 -16.55 -0.87
C GLU A 124 15.84 -16.51 -0.71
N GLU A 125 16.54 -15.73 -1.55
CA GLU A 125 18.01 -15.58 -1.54
C GLU A 125 18.53 -14.63 -0.44
N LEU A 126 17.65 -13.84 0.16
CA LEU A 126 18.05 -12.91 1.23
C LEU A 126 18.07 -13.63 2.60
N PRO A 127 18.89 -13.18 3.57
CA PRO A 127 18.82 -13.70 4.94
C PRO A 127 17.53 -13.25 5.66
N PRO A 128 16.97 -14.05 6.59
CA PRO A 128 15.78 -13.65 7.35
C PRO A 128 15.95 -12.31 8.08
N TYR A 129 14.88 -11.53 8.18
CA TYR A 129 14.85 -10.33 9.01
C TYR A 129 14.51 -10.72 10.45
N THR A 130 15.46 -10.58 11.36
CA THR A 130 15.32 -11.00 12.76
C THR A 130 14.89 -9.86 13.69
N GLY A 131 14.56 -8.67 13.19
CA GLY A 131 14.01 -7.61 14.03
C GLY A 131 12.55 -7.91 14.42
N PRO A 132 12.06 -7.36 15.55
CA PRO A 132 10.66 -7.43 15.91
C PRO A 132 9.78 -6.96 14.75
N THR A 133 8.76 -7.74 14.42
CA THR A 133 7.85 -7.46 13.31
C THR A 133 6.41 -7.69 13.72
N THR A 134 5.49 -6.80 13.36
CA THR A 134 4.05 -7.05 13.48
C THR A 134 3.37 -6.90 12.13
N PHE A 135 2.55 -7.88 11.78
CA PHE A 135 1.69 -7.87 10.59
C PHE A 135 0.28 -7.50 11.03
N ILE A 136 -0.35 -6.51 10.40
CA ILE A 136 -1.73 -6.10 10.68
C ILE A 136 -2.54 -6.26 9.39
N CYS A 137 -3.42 -7.25 9.33
CA CYS A 137 -4.08 -7.70 8.10
C CYS A 137 -5.60 -7.57 8.20
N GLY A 138 -6.25 -7.24 7.07
CA GLY A 138 -7.69 -7.24 6.95
C GLY A 138 -8.21 -8.66 6.68
N SER A 139 -9.15 -9.15 7.48
CA SER A 139 -9.70 -10.50 7.31
C SER A 139 -10.55 -10.67 6.05
N ARG A 140 -11.06 -9.57 5.48
CA ARG A 140 -11.77 -9.55 4.19
C ARG A 140 -10.84 -9.18 3.02
N SER A 141 -9.60 -8.81 3.30
CA SER A 141 -8.62 -8.46 2.28
C SER A 141 -8.04 -9.71 1.62
N PRO A 142 -7.89 -9.71 0.28
CA PRO A 142 -7.24 -10.82 -0.40
C PRO A 142 -5.71 -10.80 -0.23
N TYR A 143 -5.10 -9.68 0.19
CA TYR A 143 -3.64 -9.41 0.15
C TYR A 143 -2.80 -10.29 1.05
N MET A 144 -3.37 -10.83 2.12
CA MET A 144 -2.74 -11.80 3.00
C MET A 144 -3.62 -13.04 3.10
N ARG A 145 -3.00 -14.22 3.00
CA ARG A 145 -3.66 -15.50 3.20
C ARG A 145 -3.07 -16.24 4.40
N ARG A 146 -3.93 -16.85 5.23
CA ARG A 146 -3.50 -17.52 6.47
C ARG A 146 -2.49 -18.64 6.21
N GLU A 147 -2.63 -19.33 5.08
CA GLU A 147 -1.79 -20.45 4.65
C GLU A 147 -0.35 -20.02 4.35
N GLN A 148 -0.12 -18.72 4.12
CA GLN A 148 1.20 -18.17 3.84
C GLN A 148 2.03 -17.95 5.10
N TRP A 149 1.38 -17.87 6.27
CA TRP A 149 2.03 -17.52 7.53
C TRP A 149 3.27 -18.39 7.87
N PRO A 150 3.25 -19.73 7.71
CA PRO A 150 4.43 -20.55 7.98
C PRO A 150 5.64 -20.19 7.10
N GLN A 151 5.43 -19.73 5.87
CA GLN A 151 6.51 -19.28 4.98
C GLN A 151 6.97 -17.86 5.34
N ILE A 152 6.04 -16.98 5.74
CA ILE A 152 6.36 -15.63 6.23
C ILE A 152 7.24 -15.71 7.48
N GLN A 153 6.94 -16.61 8.42
CA GLN A 153 7.74 -16.80 9.62
C GLN A 153 9.18 -17.27 9.33
N LYS A 154 9.43 -17.95 8.20
CA LYS A 154 10.81 -18.24 7.77
C LYS A 154 11.57 -16.98 7.35
N MET A 155 10.86 -16.00 6.80
CA MET A 155 11.41 -14.71 6.37
C MET A 155 11.54 -13.73 7.55
N PHE A 156 10.62 -13.81 8.52
CA PHE A 156 10.50 -12.95 9.68
C PHE A 156 10.29 -13.79 10.96
N PRO A 157 11.34 -14.43 11.51
CA PRO A 157 11.19 -15.35 12.65
C PRO A 157 10.64 -14.68 13.92
N ASN A 158 10.87 -13.38 14.10
CA ASN A 158 10.41 -12.61 15.26
C ASN A 158 9.14 -11.80 14.94
N SER A 159 8.22 -12.39 14.18
CA SER A 159 6.98 -11.73 13.76
C SER A 159 5.73 -12.24 14.48
N GLU A 160 4.82 -11.31 14.78
CA GLU A 160 3.43 -11.58 15.16
C GLU A 160 2.45 -11.13 14.06
N ILE A 161 1.21 -11.64 14.09
CA ILE A 161 0.15 -11.28 13.12
C ILE A 161 -1.17 -11.01 13.82
N HIS A 162 -1.80 -9.91 13.42
CA HIS A 162 -3.13 -9.47 13.86
C HIS A 162 -4.08 -9.46 12.67
N TRP A 163 -5.27 -10.03 12.86
CA TRP A 163 -6.34 -10.02 11.87
C TRP A 163 -7.46 -9.13 12.37
N LEU A 164 -7.73 -8.04 11.66
CA LEU A 164 -8.83 -7.13 11.95
C LEU A 164 -9.98 -7.40 10.97
N GLU A 165 -11.22 -7.17 11.41
CA GLU A 165 -12.42 -7.32 10.57
C GLU A 165 -12.52 -6.17 9.55
N ALA A 166 -11.60 -6.13 8.59
CA ALA A 166 -11.45 -5.02 7.64
C ALA A 166 -11.15 -5.54 6.22
N GLY A 167 -11.37 -4.69 5.24
CA GLY A 167 -10.79 -4.82 3.90
C GLY A 167 -9.32 -4.41 3.87
N HIS A 168 -8.85 -3.90 2.73
CA HIS A 168 -7.44 -3.58 2.53
C HIS A 168 -6.99 -2.35 3.35
N LEU A 169 -7.86 -1.35 3.48
CA LEU A 169 -7.57 -0.10 4.17
C LEU A 169 -7.81 -0.26 5.69
N VAL A 170 -7.08 -1.17 6.31
CA VAL A 170 -7.26 -1.57 7.72
C VAL A 170 -7.22 -0.37 8.67
N HIS A 171 -6.30 0.57 8.45
CA HIS A 171 -6.13 1.77 9.26
C HIS A 171 -7.28 2.79 9.08
N PHE A 172 -8.00 2.74 7.96
CA PHE A 172 -9.17 3.57 7.69
C PHE A 172 -10.45 2.95 8.26
N GLU A 173 -10.62 1.63 8.09
CA GLU A 173 -11.82 0.91 8.54
C GLU A 173 -11.83 0.59 10.04
N LYS A 174 -10.65 0.30 10.62
CA LYS A 174 -10.48 -0.05 12.05
C LYS A 174 -9.40 0.81 12.73
N PRO A 175 -9.54 2.15 12.72
CA PRO A 175 -8.50 3.07 13.18
C PRO A 175 -8.12 2.86 14.64
N GLN A 176 -9.11 2.60 15.52
CA GLN A 176 -8.85 2.43 16.94
C GLN A 176 -8.06 1.15 17.24
N GLU A 177 -8.45 0.02 16.63
CA GLU A 177 -7.76 -1.26 16.79
C GLU A 177 -6.34 -1.21 16.19
N PHE A 178 -6.21 -0.60 15.01
CA PHE A 178 -4.92 -0.37 14.36
C PHE A 178 -3.98 0.45 15.26
N LEU A 179 -4.45 1.58 15.79
CA LEU A 179 -3.65 2.44 16.66
C LEU A 179 -3.24 1.75 17.97
N THR A 180 -4.12 0.94 18.56
CA THR A 180 -3.80 0.16 19.76
C THR A 180 -2.64 -0.80 19.47
N ILE A 181 -2.74 -1.61 18.41
CA ILE A 181 -1.69 -2.58 18.04
C ILE A 181 -0.36 -1.87 17.77
N VAL A 182 -0.39 -0.81 16.97
CA VAL A 182 0.81 -0.02 16.64
C VAL A 182 1.44 0.58 17.89
N SER A 183 0.63 1.19 18.76
CA SER A 183 1.13 1.85 19.98
C SER A 183 1.70 0.84 20.96
N GLU A 184 1.04 -0.30 21.16
CA GLU A 184 1.54 -1.36 22.02
C GLU A 184 2.86 -1.91 21.49
N PHE A 185 2.95 -2.22 20.20
CA PHE A 185 4.15 -2.76 19.56
C PHE A 185 5.35 -1.81 19.65
N LEU A 186 5.13 -0.50 19.41
CA LEU A 186 6.19 0.50 19.46
C LEU A 186 6.69 0.79 20.89
N ASN A 187 5.87 0.57 21.91
CA ASN A 187 6.23 0.82 23.31
C ASN A 187 6.78 -0.41 24.06
N ARG A 188 6.92 -1.56 23.40
CA ARG A 188 7.53 -2.75 24.01
C ARG A 188 9.01 -2.50 24.29
N THR A 189 9.50 -3.01 25.42
CA THR A 189 10.88 -2.86 25.91
C THR A 189 11.71 -4.14 25.79
N ASP A 190 11.24 -5.06 24.95
CA ASP A 190 11.94 -6.27 24.51
C ASP A 190 13.29 -5.99 23.84
#